data_AF-A0A931C7N9-F1
#
_entry.id   AF-A0A931C7N9-F1
#
_cell.length_a   1.000
_cell.length_b   1.000
_cell.length_c   1.000
_cell.angle_alpha   90.00
_cell.angle_beta   90.00
_cell.angle_gamma   90.00
#
_symmetry.space_group_name_H-M   'P 1'
#
loop_
_entity.id
_entity.type
_entity.pdbx_description
1 polymer ?
#
loop_
_entity_poly.entity_id
_entity_poly.type
_entity_poly.pdbx_seq_one_letter_code
_entity_poly.pdbx_strand_id
1 'polypeptide(L)'
;MNEVSVSEQLEQMTSHPRVARAILDGLRQLRTGVSGSDFAELARDVLEGRVMLRDLGRTEAYGPQFRQAFHRFEQWEAGQDPEEFGRMVERTRATLEDDPV
;
A
#
# COMPACT_ATOMS: atom_id res chain seq x y z
N MET A 1 -8.77 23.84 -7.08
CA MET A 1 -8.21 22.50 -7.38
C MET A 1 -8.91 21.58 -6.40
N ASN A 2 -9.80 20.68 -6.85
CA ASN A 2 -10.46 19.76 -5.92
C ASN A 2 -9.40 18.76 -5.47
N GLU A 3 -8.87 18.94 -4.25
CA GLU A 3 -8.04 17.94 -3.58
C GLU A 3 -8.94 16.75 -3.25
N VAL A 4 -8.97 15.76 -4.13
CA VAL A 4 -9.52 14.44 -3.79
C VAL A 4 -8.60 13.90 -2.69
N SER A 5 -9.16 13.66 -1.51
CA SER A 5 -8.40 13.15 -0.38
C SER A 5 -7.79 11.80 -0.72
N VAL A 6 -6.66 11.45 -0.08
CA VAL A 6 -6.00 10.15 -0.28
C VAL A 6 -6.96 8.99 -0.02
N SER A 7 -7.89 9.13 0.92
CA SER A 7 -8.94 8.12 1.18
C SER A 7 -9.84 7.92 -0.04
N GLU A 8 -10.37 9.01 -0.60
CA GLU A 8 -11.25 8.95 -1.79
C GLU A 8 -10.52 8.39 -3.01
N GLN A 9 -9.23 8.70 -3.17
CA GLN A 9 -8.41 8.12 -4.25
C GLN A 9 -8.24 6.61 -4.07
N LEU A 10 -7.94 6.17 -2.85
CA LEU A 10 -7.77 4.76 -2.53
C LEU A 10 -9.09 3.98 -2.70
N GLU A 11 -10.22 4.57 -2.33
CA GLU A 11 -11.55 3.99 -2.55
C GLU A 11 -11.83 3.82 -4.04
N GLN A 12 -11.51 4.82 -4.87
CA GLN A 12 -11.64 4.73 -6.33
C GLN A 12 -10.70 3.67 -6.93
N MET A 13 -9.46 3.59 -6.46
CA MET A 13 -8.46 2.64 -6.97
C MET A 13 -8.78 1.19 -6.60
N THR A 14 -9.27 0.96 -5.40
CA THR A 14 -9.51 -0.39 -4.87
C THR A 14 -10.92 -0.87 -5.16
N SER A 15 -11.88 0.04 -5.42
CA SER A 15 -13.33 -0.24 -5.43
C SER A 15 -13.85 -0.87 -4.13
N HIS A 16 -13.05 -0.89 -3.06
CA HIS A 16 -13.33 -1.56 -1.79
C HIS A 16 -12.88 -0.67 -0.62
N PRO A 17 -13.81 -0.02 0.10
CA PRO A 17 -13.47 0.92 1.19
C PRO A 17 -12.56 0.34 2.28
N ARG A 18 -12.70 -0.96 2.57
CA ARG A 18 -11.87 -1.64 3.57
C ARG A 18 -10.43 -1.86 3.10
N VAL A 19 -10.24 -2.19 1.82
CA VAL A 19 -8.91 -2.28 1.22
C VAL A 19 -8.27 -0.90 1.20
N ALA A 20 -9.04 0.14 0.83
CA ALA A 20 -8.58 1.53 0.91
C ALA A 20 -8.13 1.90 2.33
N ARG A 21 -8.88 1.49 3.35
CA ARG A 21 -8.52 1.72 4.75
C ARG A 21 -7.25 0.97 5.17
N ALA A 22 -7.11 -0.30 4.80
CA ALA A 22 -5.92 -1.09 5.10
C ALA A 22 -4.66 -0.47 4.48
N ILE A 23 -4.75 0.02 3.23
CA ILE A 23 -3.66 0.74 2.57
C ILE A 23 -3.34 2.03 3.33
N LEU A 24 -4.36 2.80 3.74
CA LEU A 24 -4.17 4.04 4.48
C LEU A 24 -3.46 3.80 5.83
N ASP A 25 -3.84 2.75 6.55
CA ASP A 25 -3.21 2.39 7.81
C ASP A 25 -1.77 1.87 7.61
N GLY A 26 -1.51 1.14 6.52
CA GLY A 26 -0.15 0.79 6.10
C GLY A 26 0.72 2.01 5.81
N LEU A 27 0.21 3.01 5.07
CA LEU A 27 0.91 4.27 4.83
C LEU A 27 1.21 5.02 6.13
N ARG A 28 0.26 5.05 7.07
CA ARG A 28 0.48 5.67 8.40
C ARG A 28 1.57 4.96 9.20
N GLN A 29 1.68 3.64 9.10
CA GLN A 29 2.77 2.86 9.70
C GLN A 29 4.10 3.14 9.01
N LEU A 30 4.16 3.17 7.68
CA LEU A 30 5.39 3.50 6.96
C LEU A 30 5.92 4.89 7.34
N ARG A 31 5.03 5.87 7.53
CA ARG A 31 5.37 7.22 8.00
C ARG A 31 6.09 7.22 9.36
N THR A 32 5.91 6.21 10.22
CA THR A 32 6.63 6.14 11.51
C THR A 32 8.10 5.74 11.36
N GLY A 33 8.53 5.32 10.16
CA GLY A 33 9.92 4.94 9.89
C GLY A 33 10.21 3.45 10.08
N VAL A 34 9.20 2.61 10.32
CA VAL A 34 9.37 1.15 10.51
C VAL A 34 10.11 0.46 9.35
N SER A 35 10.07 1.04 8.15
CA SER A 35 10.73 0.53 6.94
C SER A 35 11.87 1.41 6.43
N GLY A 36 12.37 2.35 7.24
CA GLY A 36 13.43 3.29 6.86
C GLY A 36 12.93 4.69 6.46
N SER A 37 13.86 5.64 6.36
CA SER A 37 13.59 7.07 6.10
C SER A 37 12.89 7.30 4.77
N ASP A 38 13.31 6.60 3.72
CA ASP A 38 12.84 6.84 2.36
C ASP A 38 11.35 6.48 2.20
N PHE A 39 10.91 5.38 2.82
CA PHE A 39 9.50 5.00 2.84
C PHE A 39 8.68 5.89 3.78
N ALA A 40 9.28 6.44 4.83
CA ALA A 40 8.60 7.38 5.71
C ALA A 40 8.31 8.71 4.99
N GLU A 41 9.25 9.20 4.20
CA GLU A 41 9.08 10.40 3.37
C GLU A 41 8.06 10.17 2.27
N LEU A 42 8.15 9.06 1.53
CA LEU A 42 7.15 8.66 0.54
C LEU A 42 5.75 8.60 1.15
N ALA A 43 5.60 7.94 2.30
CA ALA A 43 4.32 7.81 2.96
C ALA A 43 3.77 9.17 3.44
N ARG A 44 4.64 10.07 3.92
CA ARG A 44 4.26 11.45 4.25
C ARG A 44 3.74 12.18 3.02
N ASP A 45 4.47 12.14 1.91
CA ASP A 45 4.12 12.86 0.68
C ASP A 45 2.83 12.33 0.04
N VAL A 46 2.59 11.01 0.12
CA VAL A 46 1.31 10.43 -0.28
C VAL A 46 0.19 10.91 0.64
N LEU A 47 0.35 10.79 1.96
CA LEU A 47 -0.69 11.17 2.93
C LEU A 47 -1.04 12.67 2.89
N GLU A 48 -0.09 13.52 2.52
CA GLU A 48 -0.27 14.96 2.35
C GLU A 48 -0.77 15.34 0.94
N GLY A 49 -0.98 14.37 0.04
CA GLY A 49 -1.48 14.62 -1.31
C GLY A 49 -0.46 15.26 -2.26
N ARG A 50 0.82 15.34 -1.86
CA ARG A 50 1.92 15.88 -2.70
C ARG A 50 2.24 14.94 -3.85
N VAL A 51 2.07 13.63 -3.63
CA VAL A 51 2.24 12.59 -4.65
C VAL A 51 1.04 11.65 -4.61
N MET A 52 0.57 11.27 -5.79
CA MET A 52 -0.52 10.30 -5.94
C MET A 52 0.04 8.87 -5.87
N LEU A 53 -0.62 7.97 -5.14
CA LEU A 53 -0.16 6.57 -4.99
C LEU A 53 0.03 5.88 -6.36
N ARG A 54 -0.91 6.10 -7.29
CA ARG A 54 -0.84 5.55 -8.66
C ARG A 54 0.37 6.02 -9.48
N ASP A 55 0.94 7.17 -9.12
CA ASP A 55 2.01 7.81 -9.87
C ASP A 55 3.40 7.51 -9.28
N LEU A 56 3.48 6.90 -8.09
CA LEU A 56 4.74 6.60 -7.38
C LEU A 56 5.79 5.92 -8.27
N GLY A 57 5.41 4.87 -9.01
CA GLY A 57 6.32 4.15 -9.90
C GLY A 57 6.85 4.98 -11.07
N ARG A 58 6.20 6.10 -11.39
CA ARG A 58 6.55 7.03 -12.48
C ARG A 58 7.31 8.25 -11.98
N THR A 59 7.29 8.52 -10.68
CA THR A 59 8.09 9.61 -10.09
C THR A 59 9.57 9.27 -10.12
N GLU A 60 10.41 10.27 -10.43
CA GLU A 60 11.87 10.10 -10.38
C GLU A 60 12.36 9.93 -8.94
N ALA A 61 11.73 10.62 -7.98
CA ALA A 61 12.12 10.62 -6.57
C ALA A 61 11.91 9.27 -5.88
N TYR A 62 10.82 8.56 -6.20
CA TYR A 62 10.41 7.33 -5.50
C TYR A 62 10.38 6.09 -6.39
N GLY A 63 10.37 6.25 -7.72
CA GLY A 63 10.22 5.15 -8.67
C GLY A 63 11.25 4.03 -8.49
N PRO A 64 12.56 4.33 -8.38
CA PRO A 64 13.59 3.31 -8.16
C PRO A 64 13.37 2.51 -6.86
N GLN A 65 13.11 3.18 -5.75
CA GLN A 65 12.93 2.58 -4.42
C GLN A 65 11.65 1.72 -4.39
N PHE A 66 10.58 2.22 -5.00
CA PHE A 66 9.31 1.51 -5.10
C PHE A 66 9.44 0.23 -5.94
N ARG A 67 10.12 0.29 -7.10
CA ARG A 67 10.41 -0.90 -7.92
C ARG A 67 11.28 -1.91 -7.17
N GLN A 68 12.28 -1.45 -6.42
CA GLN A 68 13.12 -2.34 -5.62
C GLN A 68 12.31 -3.00 -4.49
N ALA A 69 11.39 -2.28 -3.85
CA ALA A 69 10.50 -2.83 -2.85
C ALA A 69 9.58 -3.91 -3.44
N PHE A 70 9.04 -3.64 -4.62
CA PHE A 70 8.20 -4.59 -5.35
C PHE A 70 8.97 -5.87 -5.70
N HIS A 71 10.19 -5.74 -6.20
CA HIS A 71 11.04 -6.90 -6.48
C HIS A 71 11.37 -7.72 -5.23
N ARG A 72 11.61 -7.06 -4.08
CA ARG A 72 11.79 -7.77 -2.79
C ARG A 72 10.54 -8.52 -2.37
N PHE A 73 9.36 -7.94 -2.61
CA PHE A 73 8.09 -8.60 -2.36
C PHE A 73 7.94 -9.84 -3.25
N GLU A 74 8.19 -9.74 -4.56
CA GLU A 74 8.12 -10.88 -5.49
C GLU A 74 9.09 -12.01 -5.08
N GLN A 75 10.31 -11.65 -4.65
CA GLN A 75 11.28 -12.64 -4.16
C GLN A 75 10.82 -13.32 -2.87
N TRP A 76 10.24 -12.56 -1.94
CA TRP A 76 9.70 -13.11 -0.72
C TRP A 76 8.52 -14.04 -1.02
N GLU A 77 7.59 -13.62 -1.89
CA GLU A 77 6.42 -14.40 -2.33
C GLU A 77 6.86 -15.71 -2.99
N ALA A 78 7.81 -15.66 -3.92
CA ALA A 78 8.35 -16.84 -4.60
C ALA A 78 9.06 -17.83 -3.65
N GLY A 79 9.52 -17.34 -2.48
CA GLY A 79 10.12 -18.16 -1.43
C GLY A 79 9.11 -18.78 -0.45
N GLN A 80 7.82 -18.45 -0.55
CA GLN A 80 6.79 -19.01 0.33
C GLN A 80 6.32 -20.38 -0.16
N ASP A 81 5.83 -21.21 0.77
CA ASP A 81 5.07 -22.40 0.42
C ASP A 81 3.74 -21.98 -0.26
N PRO A 82 3.42 -22.46 -1.48
CA PRO A 82 2.25 -22.00 -2.22
C PRO A 82 0.92 -22.25 -1.50
N GLU A 83 0.80 -23.36 -0.76
CA GLU A 83 -0.43 -23.67 -0.04
C GLU A 83 -0.59 -22.78 1.19
N GLU A 84 0.48 -22.55 1.94
CA GLU A 84 0.47 -21.65 3.09
C GLU A 84 0.20 -20.21 2.67
N PHE A 85 0.84 -19.76 1.59
CA PHE A 85 0.59 -18.45 1.01
C PHE A 85 -0.87 -18.30 0.55
N GLY A 86 -1.42 -19.30 -0.14
CA GLY A 86 -2.83 -19.33 -0.53
C GLY A 86 -3.78 -19.24 0.66
N ARG A 87 -3.50 -19.99 1.75
CA ARG A 87 -4.28 -19.92 3.00
C ARG A 87 -4.19 -18.55 3.66
N MET A 88 -3.03 -17.91 3.63
CA MET A 88 -2.85 -16.56 4.16
C MET A 88 -3.66 -15.54 3.36
N VAL A 89 -3.56 -15.57 2.03
CA VAL A 89 -4.31 -14.67 1.13
C VAL A 89 -5.81 -14.82 1.36
N GLU A 90 -6.32 -16.05 1.44
CA GLU A 90 -7.75 -16.30 1.63
C GLU A 90 -8.24 -15.81 3.01
N ARG A 91 -7.44 -16.00 4.08
CA ARG A 91 -7.74 -15.46 5.40
C ARG A 91 -7.78 -13.93 5.41
N THR A 92 -6.81 -13.30 4.73
CA THR A 92 -6.77 -11.84 4.60
C THR A 92 -7.97 -11.33 3.81
N ARG A 93 -8.35 -12.00 2.72
CA ARG A 93 -9.55 -11.67 1.94
C ARG A 93 -10.80 -11.77 2.82
N ALA A 94 -10.99 -12.88 3.52
CA ALA A 94 -12.12 -13.06 4.42
C ALA A 94 -12.17 -11.97 5.50
N THR A 95 -11.03 -11.58 6.08
CA THR A 95 -10.98 -10.48 7.07
C THR A 95 -11.42 -9.14 6.47
N LEU A 96 -11.05 -8.88 5.22
CA LEU A 96 -11.46 -7.67 4.51
C LEU A 96 -12.92 -7.74 4.02
N GLU A 97 -13.52 -8.92 3.93
CA GLU A 97 -14.91 -9.15 3.48
C GLU A 97 -15.92 -9.32 4.63
N ASP A 98 -15.53 -9.86 5.79
CA ASP A 98 -16.45 -10.28 6.87
C ASP A 98 -16.59 -9.33 8.07
N ASP A 99 -15.78 -8.28 8.23
CA ASP A 99 -15.83 -7.44 9.46
C ASP A 99 -17.09 -6.54 9.51
N PRO A 100 -18.06 -6.76 10.41
CA PRO A 100 -19.30 -5.97 10.43
C PRO A 100 -19.02 -4.50 10.81
N VAL A 101 -19.65 -3.59 10.05
CA VAL A 101 -19.57 -2.12 10.24
C VAL A 101 -20.12 -1.69 11.59
#